data_AF-A0A8R2HR89-F1
#
_entry.id   AF-A0A8R2HR89-F1
#
_cell.length_a   1.000
_cell.length_b   1.000
_cell.length_c   1.000
_cell.angle_alpha   90.00
_cell.angle_beta   90.00
_cell.angle_gamma   90.00
#
_symmetry.space_group_name_H-M   'P 1'
#
loop_
_entity.id
_entity.type
_entity.pdbx_description
1 polymer ?
#
loop_
_entity_poly.entity_id
_entity_poly.type
_entity_poly.pdbx_seq_one_letter_code
_entity_poly.pdbx_strand_id
1 'polypeptide(L)'
;MQEWITNKELSYLPTMLKAELYQIIKEHKEAPIYEADQLLISHSHKVVRLPPYHCDLNVIEFMWSLLKRRVASNNVGQEVGNIVKLTEEAFSSITPQDWQKQCEHVKHLEDKFYERDGCMDNITDKFIIELGNDSSTDSDTSDDAYASDSDMSGIVSFDHNYCEEK
;
A
#
# COMPACT_ATOMS: atom_id res chain seq x y z
N MET A 1 22.20 10.75 11.24
CA MET A 1 22.62 10.74 9.83
C MET A 1 24.14 10.86 9.73
N GLN A 2 24.73 11.97 10.18
CA GLN A 2 26.19 12.14 10.22
C GLN A 2 26.92 10.99 10.93
N GLU A 3 26.46 10.56 12.10
CA GLU A 3 27.02 9.41 12.83
C GLU A 3 27.01 8.10 12.01
N TRP A 4 25.93 7.82 11.28
CA TRP A 4 25.85 6.64 10.41
C TRP A 4 26.87 6.72 9.27
N ILE A 5 27.04 7.90 8.66
CA ILE A 5 28.00 8.15 7.58
C ILE A 5 29.43 7.98 8.09
N THR A 6 29.75 8.55 9.27
CA THR A 6 31.05 8.37 9.94
C THR A 6 31.32 6.91 10.29
N ASN A 7 30.34 6.18 10.81
CA ASN A 7 30.49 4.75 11.15
C ASN A 7 30.70 3.87 9.91
N LYS A 8 30.26 4.31 8.73
CA LYS A 8 30.54 3.66 7.43
C LYS A 8 31.83 4.18 6.78
N GLU A 9 32.61 5.01 7.50
CA GLU A 9 33.86 5.61 7.03
C GLU A 9 33.70 6.48 5.76
N LEU A 10 32.51 7.04 5.57
CA LEU A 10 32.20 7.91 4.43
C LEU A 10 32.45 9.38 4.76
N SER A 11 32.90 10.15 3.77
CA SER A 11 33.15 11.59 3.92
C SER A 11 31.88 12.41 3.69
N TYR A 12 31.68 13.44 4.51
CA TYR A 12 30.67 14.48 4.30
C TYR A 12 31.21 15.84 4.75
N LEU A 13 30.68 16.93 4.20
CA LEU A 13 31.00 18.28 4.65
C LEU A 13 30.09 18.67 5.82
N PRO A 14 30.61 19.30 6.90
CA PRO A 14 29.78 19.73 8.04
C PRO A 14 28.65 20.69 7.67
N THR A 15 28.77 21.38 6.54
CA THR A 15 27.77 22.33 6.00
C THR A 15 26.68 21.65 5.17
N MET A 16 26.78 20.34 4.88
CA MET A 16 25.78 19.63 4.09
C MET A 16 24.42 19.61 4.79
N LEU A 17 23.37 19.86 4.01
CA LEU A 17 21.99 19.80 4.43
C LEU A 17 21.54 18.35 4.66
N LYS A 18 20.46 18.18 5.42
CA LYS A 18 19.86 16.87 5.70
C LYS A 18 19.56 16.06 4.42
N ALA A 19 19.12 16.72 3.35
CA ALA A 19 18.82 16.08 2.06
C ALA A 19 20.08 15.52 1.38
N GLU A 20 21.17 16.27 1.41
CA GLU A 20 22.47 15.85 0.83
C GLU A 20 23.07 14.69 1.63
N LEU A 21 23.02 14.77 2.97
CA LEU A 21 23.43 13.66 3.84
C LEU A 21 22.56 12.42 3.62
N TYR A 22 21.25 12.59 3.43
CA TYR A 22 20.35 11.49 3.13
C TYR A 22 20.65 10.84 1.77
N GLN A 23 21.05 11.62 0.77
CA GLN A 23 21.45 11.09 -0.53
C GLN A 23 22.69 10.19 -0.42
N ILE A 24 23.72 10.63 0.33
CA ILE A 24 24.90 9.80 0.64
C ILE A 24 24.48 8.50 1.32
N ILE A 25 23.58 8.58 2.31
CA ILE A 25 23.06 7.40 3.00
C ILE A 25 22.33 6.48 2.03
N LYS A 26 21.43 7.02 1.19
CA LYS A 26 20.62 6.26 0.24
C LYS A 26 21.49 5.48 -0.77
N GLU A 27 22.59 6.07 -1.21
CA GLU A 27 23.53 5.45 -2.16
C GLU A 27 24.36 4.32 -1.54
N HIS A 28 24.73 4.46 -0.26
CA HIS A 28 25.64 3.50 0.42
C HIS A 28 24.91 2.53 1.35
N LYS A 29 23.62 2.73 1.57
CA LYS A 29 22.81 1.84 2.41
C LYS A 29 22.51 0.57 1.63
N GLU A 30 23.16 -0.50 2.07
CA GLU A 30 22.86 -1.85 1.60
C GLU A 30 21.39 -2.21 1.84
N ALA A 31 20.82 -2.99 0.91
CA ALA A 31 19.48 -3.53 1.09
C ALA A 31 19.46 -4.41 2.35
N PRO A 32 18.44 -4.29 3.21
CA PRO A 32 18.32 -5.14 4.38
C PRO A 32 18.22 -6.61 3.95
N ILE A 33 18.99 -7.48 4.61
CA ILE A 33 18.94 -8.93 4.41
C ILE A 33 17.96 -9.52 5.42
N TYR A 34 16.94 -10.22 4.93
CA TYR A 34 15.98 -10.93 5.77
C TYR A 34 16.23 -12.43 5.71
N GLU A 35 16.31 -13.09 6.86
CA GLU A 35 16.53 -14.54 6.93
C GLU A 35 15.43 -15.33 6.20
N ALA A 36 14.17 -14.88 6.31
CA ALA A 36 13.04 -15.46 5.60
C ALA A 36 13.22 -15.38 4.07
N ASP A 37 13.81 -14.30 3.55
CA ASP A 37 14.06 -14.15 2.12
C ASP A 37 15.14 -15.12 1.66
N GLN A 38 16.21 -15.26 2.44
CA GLN A 38 17.28 -16.21 2.13
C GLN A 38 16.77 -17.65 2.09
N LEU A 39 15.87 -18.01 3.02
CA LEU A 39 15.21 -19.31 3.01
C LEU A 39 14.34 -19.51 1.76
N LEU A 40 13.55 -18.51 1.36
CA LEU A 40 12.72 -18.61 0.17
C LEU A 40 13.57 -18.70 -1.10
N ILE A 41 14.62 -17.90 -1.20
CA ILE A 41 15.56 -17.90 -2.32
C ILE A 41 16.30 -19.25 -2.42
N SER A 42 16.70 -19.85 -1.30
CA SER A 42 17.35 -21.17 -1.31
C SER A 42 16.45 -22.29 -1.86
N HIS A 43 15.13 -22.08 -1.83
CA HIS A 43 14.13 -22.96 -2.43
C HIS A 43 13.65 -22.48 -3.81
N SER A 44 14.40 -21.58 -4.46
CA SER A 44 14.08 -21.02 -5.79
C SER A 44 12.78 -20.20 -5.84
N HIS A 45 12.35 -19.64 -4.72
CA HIS A 45 11.20 -18.72 -4.67
C HIS A 45 11.65 -17.26 -4.78
N LYS A 46 10.98 -16.52 -5.66
CA LYS A 46 11.12 -15.06 -5.75
C LYS A 46 10.26 -14.39 -4.69
N VAL A 47 10.88 -13.56 -3.86
CA VAL A 47 10.17 -12.73 -2.87
C VAL A 47 9.59 -11.50 -3.55
N VAL A 48 8.31 -11.22 -3.31
CA VAL A 48 7.63 -9.99 -3.73
C VAL A 48 7.24 -9.21 -2.47
N ARG A 49 7.44 -7.90 -2.48
CA ARG A 49 7.07 -7.00 -1.37
C ARG A 49 5.89 -6.15 -1.78
N LEU A 50 4.96 -5.97 -0.85
CA LEU A 50 3.87 -5.03 -0.99
C LEU A 50 4.28 -3.68 -0.41
N PRO A 51 3.85 -2.57 -1.03
CA PRO A 51 3.99 -1.26 -0.42
C PRO A 51 3.28 -1.19 0.94
N PRO A 52 3.82 -0.46 1.93
CA PRO A 52 3.15 -0.26 3.21
C PRO A 52 1.75 0.32 3.03
N TYR A 53 0.76 -0.15 3.81
CA TYR A 53 -0.63 0.31 3.77
C TYR A 53 -1.42 0.04 2.47
N HIS A 54 -0.86 -0.75 1.54
CA HIS A 54 -1.52 -1.13 0.29
C HIS A 54 -1.92 -2.61 0.28
N CYS A 55 -2.82 -2.99 1.19
CA CYS A 55 -3.36 -4.35 1.24
C CYS A 55 -4.27 -4.69 0.05
N ASP A 56 -4.76 -3.67 -0.64
CA ASP A 56 -5.50 -3.74 -1.90
C ASP A 56 -4.65 -4.26 -3.07
N LEU A 57 -3.32 -4.16 -2.99
CA LEU A 57 -2.40 -4.82 -3.91
C LEU A 57 -2.11 -6.29 -3.53
N ASN A 58 -2.68 -6.79 -2.44
CA ASN A 58 -2.49 -8.17 -1.98
C ASN A 58 -3.65 -9.07 -2.41
N VAL A 59 -3.41 -9.92 -3.41
CA VAL A 59 -4.43 -10.83 -3.97
C VAL A 59 -5.09 -11.72 -2.89
N ILE A 60 -4.35 -12.11 -1.85
CA ILE A 60 -4.89 -13.02 -0.82
C ILE A 60 -6.05 -12.40 -0.03
N GLU A 61 -6.11 -11.07 0.11
CA GLU A 61 -7.21 -10.38 0.80
C GLU A 61 -8.54 -10.58 0.06
N PHE A 62 -8.50 -10.54 -1.28
CA PHE A 62 -9.67 -10.83 -2.10
C PHE A 62 -10.08 -12.30 -2.01
N MET A 63 -9.11 -13.21 -1.92
CA MET A 63 -9.40 -14.64 -1.71
C MET A 63 -10.04 -14.90 -0.34
N TRP A 64 -9.57 -14.22 0.71
CA TRP A 64 -10.21 -14.26 2.02
C TRP A 64 -11.63 -13.72 1.98
N SER A 65 -11.88 -12.63 1.24
CA SER A 65 -13.23 -12.10 1.04
C SER A 65 -14.16 -13.11 0.37
N LEU A 66 -13.66 -13.80 -0.67
CA LEU A 66 -14.40 -14.84 -1.40
C LEU A 66 -14.72 -16.04 -0.51
N LEU A 67 -13.71 -16.52 0.24
CA LEU A 67 -13.87 -17.63 1.17
C LEU A 67 -14.92 -17.30 2.23
N LYS A 68 -14.81 -16.14 2.90
CA LYS A 68 -15.76 -15.71 3.92
C LYS A 68 -17.19 -15.64 3.37
N ARG A 69 -17.36 -15.13 2.15
CA ARG A 69 -18.67 -15.10 1.48
C ARG A 69 -19.24 -16.51 1.28
N ARG A 70 -18.44 -17.46 0.80
CA ARG A 70 -18.89 -18.85 0.60
C ARG A 70 -19.26 -19.55 1.89
N VAL A 71 -18.46 -19.35 2.95
CA VAL A 71 -18.79 -19.86 4.30
C VAL A 71 -20.09 -19.25 4.79
N ALA A 72 -20.26 -17.92 4.67
CA ALA A 72 -21.46 -17.23 5.11
C ALA A 72 -22.73 -17.69 4.36
N SER A 73 -22.64 -17.93 3.04
CA SER A 73 -23.77 -18.41 2.23
C SER A 73 -24.26 -19.80 2.63
N ASN A 74 -23.39 -20.65 3.17
CA ASN A 74 -23.72 -22.02 3.58
C ASN A 74 -23.97 -22.15 5.08
N ASN A 75 -23.62 -21.12 5.87
CA ASN A 75 -23.78 -21.12 7.32
C ASN A 75 -25.17 -20.63 7.75
N VAL A 76 -26.22 -21.33 7.31
CA VAL A 76 -27.63 -20.96 7.57
C VAL A 76 -28.01 -21.08 9.05
N GLY A 77 -27.31 -21.92 9.82
CA GLY A 77 -27.60 -22.18 11.25
C GLY A 77 -26.63 -21.55 12.26
N GLN A 78 -25.57 -20.87 11.81
CA GLN A 78 -24.51 -20.29 12.66
C GLN A 78 -23.91 -21.26 13.70
N GLU A 79 -23.95 -22.56 13.44
CA GLU A 79 -23.43 -23.57 14.36
C GLU A 79 -21.90 -23.57 14.34
N VAL A 80 -21.29 -23.22 15.48
CA VAL A 80 -19.83 -23.16 15.64
C VAL A 80 -19.15 -24.49 15.30
N GLY A 81 -19.81 -25.61 15.60
CA GLY A 81 -19.29 -26.96 15.30
C GLY A 81 -19.10 -27.24 13.80
N ASN A 82 -19.81 -26.53 12.92
CA ASN A 82 -19.76 -26.75 11.48
C ASN A 82 -18.83 -25.77 10.75
N ILE A 83 -18.32 -24.74 11.42
CA ILE A 83 -17.48 -23.70 10.79
C ILE A 83 -16.23 -24.30 10.15
N VAL A 84 -15.56 -25.25 10.81
CA VAL A 84 -14.35 -25.88 10.29
C VAL A 84 -14.66 -26.62 8.99
N LYS A 85 -15.69 -27.46 9.00
CA LYS A 85 -16.14 -28.22 7.83
C LYS A 85 -16.55 -27.31 6.67
N LEU A 86 -17.36 -26.28 6.95
CA LEU A 86 -17.77 -25.29 5.94
C LEU A 86 -16.59 -24.53 5.35
N THR A 87 -15.55 -24.27 6.16
CA THR A 87 -14.33 -23.61 5.71
C THR A 87 -13.53 -24.51 4.78
N GLU A 88 -13.37 -25.80 5.11
CA GLU A 88 -12.70 -26.79 4.26
C GLU A 88 -13.42 -27.00 2.92
N GLU A 89 -14.76 -27.07 2.95
CA GLU A 89 -15.60 -27.15 1.75
C GLU A 89 -15.45 -25.88 0.90
N ALA A 90 -15.45 -24.70 1.54
CA ALA A 90 -15.25 -23.43 0.86
C ALA A 90 -13.86 -23.36 0.20
N PHE A 91 -12.78 -23.78 0.87
CA PHE A 91 -11.46 -23.88 0.26
C PHE A 91 -11.45 -24.83 -0.95
N SER A 92 -12.07 -26.00 -0.81
CA SER A 92 -12.15 -27.00 -1.89
C SER A 92 -12.94 -26.51 -3.10
N SER A 93 -13.91 -25.61 -2.89
CA SER A 93 -14.68 -25.01 -3.97
C SER A 93 -13.93 -23.91 -4.74
N ILE A 94 -12.81 -23.39 -4.21
CA ILE A 94 -12.05 -22.31 -4.86
C ILE A 94 -11.35 -22.86 -6.09
N THR A 95 -11.66 -22.27 -7.24
CA THR A 95 -11.14 -22.72 -8.53
C THR A 95 -9.92 -21.90 -8.95
N PRO A 96 -9.07 -22.42 -9.86
CA PRO A 96 -8.03 -21.62 -10.49
C PRO A 96 -8.55 -20.36 -11.19
N GLN A 97 -9.78 -20.40 -11.73
CA GLN A 97 -10.43 -19.26 -12.37
C GLN A 97 -10.77 -18.15 -11.37
N ASP A 98 -11.20 -18.51 -10.15
CA ASP A 98 -11.42 -17.54 -9.08
C ASP A 98 -10.14 -16.78 -8.73
N TRP A 99 -9.02 -17.51 -8.61
CA TRP A 99 -7.69 -16.95 -8.38
C TRP A 99 -7.26 -16.04 -9.51
N GLN A 100 -7.36 -16.52 -10.76
CA GLN A 100 -6.98 -15.74 -11.94
C GLN A 100 -7.74 -14.41 -11.98
N LYS A 101 -9.05 -14.44 -11.74
CA LYS A 101 -9.88 -13.23 -11.69
C LYS A 101 -9.42 -12.23 -10.64
N GLN A 102 -9.04 -12.69 -9.43
CA GLN A 102 -8.52 -11.78 -8.41
C GLN A 102 -7.14 -11.22 -8.76
N CYS A 103 -6.27 -12.04 -9.36
CA CYS A 103 -4.97 -11.58 -9.87
C CYS A 103 -5.14 -10.50 -10.96
N GLU A 104 -6.07 -10.68 -11.89
CA GLU A 104 -6.38 -9.71 -12.93
C GLU A 104 -6.94 -8.40 -12.34
N HIS A 105 -7.79 -8.51 -11.33
CA HIS A 105 -8.31 -7.35 -10.61
C HIS A 105 -7.21 -6.53 -9.93
N VAL A 106 -6.28 -7.19 -9.23
CA VAL A 106 -5.15 -6.51 -8.57
C VAL A 106 -4.22 -5.85 -9.59
N LYS A 107 -3.95 -6.49 -10.74
CA LYS A 107 -3.17 -5.87 -11.83
C LYS A 107 -3.83 -4.60 -12.34
N HIS A 108 -5.14 -4.61 -12.55
CA HIS A 108 -5.87 -3.42 -12.97
C HIS A 108 -5.80 -2.30 -11.92
N LEU A 109 -5.81 -2.66 -10.63
CA LEU A 109 -5.64 -1.69 -9.55
C LEU A 109 -4.23 -1.09 -9.54
N GLU A 110 -3.20 -1.90 -9.76
CA GLU A 110 -1.81 -1.47 -9.92
C GLU A 110 -1.67 -0.47 -11.08
N ASP A 111 -2.23 -0.79 -12.25
CA ASP A 111 -2.22 0.11 -13.42
C ASP A 111 -2.87 1.47 -13.09
N LYS A 112 -4.01 1.45 -12.39
CA LYS A 112 -4.71 2.67 -11.97
C LYS A 112 -3.88 3.52 -11.01
N PHE A 113 -3.14 2.91 -10.08
CA PHE A 113 -2.23 3.66 -9.21
C PHE A 113 -1.09 4.28 -9.99
N TYR A 114 -0.53 3.54 -10.95
CA TYR A 114 0.52 4.03 -11.80
C TYR A 114 0.08 5.24 -12.64
N GLU A 115 -1.12 5.20 -13.23
CA GLU A 115 -1.70 6.31 -13.98
C GLU A 115 -1.93 7.56 -13.11
N ARG A 116 -2.46 7.37 -11.90
CA ARG A 116 -2.71 8.47 -10.96
C ARG A 116 -1.41 9.12 -10.50
N ASP A 117 -0.44 8.31 -10.08
CA ASP A 117 0.81 8.80 -9.51
C ASP A 117 1.70 9.42 -10.61
N GLY A 118 1.73 8.85 -11.82
CA GLY A 118 2.39 9.48 -12.98
C GLY A 118 1.77 10.82 -13.40
N CYS A 119 0.49 11.05 -13.10
CA CYS A 119 -0.14 12.37 -13.27
C CYS A 119 0.36 13.37 -12.21
N MET A 120 0.56 12.93 -10.96
CA MET A 120 1.08 13.78 -9.89
C MET A 120 2.54 14.20 -10.10
N ASP A 121 3.39 13.32 -10.64
CA ASP A 121 4.79 13.66 -10.94
C ASP A 121 4.86 14.81 -11.96
N ASN A 122 4.08 14.74 -13.04
CA ASN A 122 3.99 15.82 -14.04
C ASN A 122 3.47 17.15 -13.47
N ILE A 123 2.58 17.09 -12.48
CA ILE A 123 2.07 18.28 -11.80
C ILE A 123 3.12 18.84 -10.85
N THR A 124 3.81 17.99 -10.09
CA THR A 124 4.85 18.36 -9.12
C THR A 124 6.09 18.96 -9.80
N ASP A 125 6.51 18.40 -10.94
CA ASP A 125 7.59 18.95 -11.76
C ASP A 125 7.23 20.35 -12.30
N LYS A 126 5.95 20.60 -12.56
CA LYS A 126 5.45 21.92 -12.99
C LYS A 126 5.36 22.94 -11.85
N PHE A 127 5.35 22.49 -10.59
CA PHE A 127 5.42 23.34 -9.40
C PHE A 127 6.85 23.65 -8.94
N ILE A 128 7.88 23.26 -9.70
CA ILE A 128 9.23 23.80 -9.52
C ILE A 128 9.18 25.28 -9.94
N ILE A 129 8.89 26.14 -8.96
CA ILE A 129 8.99 27.59 -9.12
C ILE A 129 10.46 27.89 -9.40
N GLU A 130 10.78 28.24 -10.65
CA GLU A 130 12.04 28.88 -10.98
C GLU A 130 12.10 30.20 -10.19
N LEU A 131 12.80 30.18 -9.05
CA LEU A 131 13.18 31.37 -8.29
C LEU A 131 14.25 32.14 -9.09
N GLY A 132 13.84 32.67 -10.24
CA GLY A 132 14.44 33.83 -10.84
C GLY A 132 14.30 34.96 -9.83
N ASN A 133 15.45 35.45 -9.36
CA ASN A 133 15.62 36.52 -8.39
C ASN A 133 14.67 37.70 -8.62
N ASP A 134 13.55 37.72 -7.90
CA ASP A 134 12.77 38.93 -7.64
C ASP A 134 12.45 38.99 -6.15
N SER A 135 13.30 39.76 -5.47
CA SER A 135 13.12 40.21 -4.10
C SER A 135 11.90 41.13 -4.02
N SER A 136 10.82 40.70 -3.37
CA SER A 136 9.99 41.59 -2.56
C SER A 136 9.36 40.83 -1.39
N THR A 137 9.77 41.21 -0.18
CA THR A 137 9.13 40.95 1.10
C THR A 137 7.64 41.32 1.06
N ASP A 138 6.75 40.45 1.55
CA ASP A 138 5.68 40.91 2.43
C ASP A 138 5.03 39.82 3.29
N SER A 139 5.27 39.99 4.59
CA SER A 139 4.37 39.87 5.75
C SER A 139 3.70 38.53 6.13
N ASP A 140 4.05 38.09 7.34
CA ASP A 140 3.47 37.00 8.13
C ASP A 140 1.96 37.13 8.34
N THR A 141 1.22 36.03 8.17
CA THR A 141 0.00 35.76 8.93
C THR A 141 -0.01 34.31 9.37
N SER A 142 0.20 34.08 10.66
CA SER A 142 -0.08 32.80 11.32
C SER A 142 -1.58 32.60 11.39
N ASP A 143 -2.09 31.50 10.81
CA ASP A 143 -3.42 30.99 11.11
C ASP A 143 -3.32 29.48 11.38
N ASP A 144 -3.31 29.14 12.67
CA ASP A 144 -3.58 27.80 13.17
C ASP A 144 -5.07 27.49 12.98
N ALA A 145 -5.38 26.54 12.10
CA ALA A 145 -6.68 25.89 12.07
C ALA A 145 -6.52 24.39 11.77
N TYR A 146 -6.47 23.60 12.85
CA TYR A 146 -6.68 22.16 12.78
C TYR A 146 -8.14 21.89 12.39
N ALA A 147 -8.39 21.67 11.10
CA ALA A 147 -9.62 21.06 10.62
C ALA A 147 -9.26 19.66 10.10
N SER A 148 -9.39 18.67 10.99
CA SER A 148 -9.50 17.28 10.62
C SER A 148 -10.85 17.08 9.96
N ASP A 149 -10.90 17.05 8.63
CA ASP A 149 -12.03 16.51 7.88
C ASP A 149 -11.57 15.25 7.15
N SER A 150 -11.86 14.11 7.79
CA SER A 150 -11.83 12.80 7.13
C SER A 150 -13.08 12.68 6.27
N ASP A 151 -13.04 13.25 5.07
CA ASP A 151 -14.12 13.06 4.09
C ASP A 151 -13.82 11.81 3.25
N MET A 152 -14.35 10.67 3.69
CA MET A 152 -14.38 9.41 2.97
C MET A 152 -15.60 9.36 2.04
N SER A 153 -15.74 10.35 1.15
CA SER A 153 -16.79 10.37 0.12
C SER A 153 -16.37 9.52 -1.09
N GLY A 154 -16.23 8.21 -0.86
CA GLY A 154 -15.93 7.22 -1.90
C GLY A 154 -16.41 5.80 -1.61
N ILE A 155 -17.06 5.57 -0.46
CA ILE A 155 -17.77 4.31 -0.22
C ILE A 155 -19.13 4.41 -0.91
N VAL A 156 -19.25 3.70 -2.03
CA VAL A 156 -20.54 3.24 -2.55
C VAL A 156 -21.21 2.40 -1.46
N SER A 157 -22.28 2.93 -0.88
CA SER A 157 -23.20 2.18 -0.04
C SER A 157 -23.68 0.96 -0.81
N PHE A 158 -23.34 -0.23 -0.31
CA PHE A 158 -24.05 -1.44 -0.71
C PHE A 158 -25.44 -1.37 -0.07
N ASP A 159 -26.44 -1.02 -0.86
CA ASP A 159 -27.83 -1.06 -0.47
C ASP A 159 -28.19 -2.50 -0.05
N HIS A 160 -28.29 -2.71 1.26
CA HIS A 160 -28.94 -3.86 1.86
C HIS A 160 -30.47 -3.69 1.77
N ASN A 161 -31.02 -3.78 0.56
CA ASN A 161 -32.43 -4.08 0.40
C ASN A 161 -32.63 -5.58 0.65
N TYR A 162 -32.75 -5.94 1.92
CA TYR A 162 -33.49 -7.14 2.31
C TYR A 162 -34.93 -6.92 1.83
N CYS A 163 -35.37 -7.74 0.88
CA CYS A 163 -36.76 -7.78 0.44
C CYS A 163 -37.67 -7.95 1.66
N GLU A 164 -38.53 -6.95 1.90
CA GLU A 164 -39.74 -7.11 2.68
C GLU A 164 -40.71 -8.03 1.94
N GLU A 165 -41.44 -8.79 2.76
CA GLU A 165 -42.28 -9.94 2.44
C GLU A 165 -43.50 -9.61 1.56
N LYS A 166 -43.71 -10.39 0.49
CA LYS A 166 -44.81 -11.34 0.23
C LYS A 166 -45.02 -11.61 -1.26
#